data_AF-A0A836KEW5-F1
#
_entry.id   AF-A0A836KEW5-F1
#
_cell.length_a   1.000
_cell.length_b   1.000
_cell.length_c   1.000
_cell.angle_alpha   90.00
_cell.angle_beta   90.00
_cell.angle_gamma   90.00
#
_symmetry.space_group_name_H-M   'P 1'
#
loop_
_entity.id
_entity.type
_entity.pdbx_description
1 polymer ?
#
loop_
_entity_poly.entity_id
_entity_poly.type
_entity_poly.pdbx_seq_one_letter_code
_entity_poly.pdbx_strand_id
1 'polypeptide(L)'
;MEKNKFHAVIKHLHMKGLTPKEIKAVNEFKRSRTSTCDALRSGRPIEAVTPEIIDKLILTDRRVKVRELVEATGISHGTVISILHEQLGMKKLSARWVPRDPLFTPETKEQSKQWTSPSEPATALLDRFNNILKKKTRACTDAKFNEFRYELLPHPAYSPDLKLNLKKWFGGKKFTREQLIAKTEAYFEGLNKSYYSDGLKKLKNRWIKCIELKGDYVEK
;
A
#
# COMPACT_ATOMS: atom_id res chain seq x y z
N MET A 1 -33.50 -32.55 35.91
CA MET A 1 -33.32 -32.57 37.38
C MET A 1 -34.09 -31.39 37.97
N GLU A 2 -35.09 -31.66 38.80
CA GLU A 2 -35.91 -30.63 39.47
C GLU A 2 -35.04 -29.70 40.33
N LYS A 3 -35.31 -28.39 40.28
CA LYS A 3 -34.55 -27.35 41.01
C LYS A 3 -34.35 -27.66 42.51
N ASN A 4 -35.31 -28.35 43.12
CA ASN A 4 -35.29 -28.71 44.54
C ASN A 4 -34.18 -29.73 44.88
N LYS A 5 -33.87 -30.66 43.98
CA LYS A 5 -32.81 -31.67 44.18
C LYS A 5 -31.42 -31.05 44.10
N PHE A 6 -31.23 -30.06 43.22
CA PHE A 6 -29.96 -29.33 43.10
C PHE A 6 -29.62 -28.53 44.38
N HIS A 7 -30.62 -27.88 44.98
CA HIS A 7 -30.40 -27.09 46.19
C HIS A 7 -29.97 -27.96 47.39
N ALA A 8 -30.56 -29.15 47.52
CA ALA A 8 -30.18 -30.12 48.56
C ALA A 8 -28.73 -30.62 48.40
N VAL A 9 -28.30 -30.91 47.16
CA VAL A 9 -26.93 -31.35 46.87
C VAL A 9 -25.91 -30.26 47.16
N ILE A 10 -26.21 -29.00 46.80
CA ILE A 10 -25.32 -27.86 47.09
C ILE A 10 -25.17 -27.66 48.60
N LYS A 11 -26.26 -27.73 49.36
CA LYS A 11 -26.26 -27.57 50.83
C LYS A 11 -25.43 -28.66 51.52
N HIS A 12 -25.54 -29.91 51.05
CA HIS A 12 -24.74 -31.05 51.53
C HIS A 12 -23.23 -30.87 51.28
N LEU A 13 -22.86 -30.44 50.06
CA LEU A 13 -21.45 -30.21 49.71
C LEU A 13 -20.85 -29.04 50.50
N HIS A 14 -21.65 -28.01 50.81
CA HIS A 14 -21.23 -26.90 51.65
C HIS A 14 -21.01 -27.31 53.12
N MET A 15 -21.87 -28.19 53.67
CA MET A 15 -21.66 -28.77 55.01
C MET A 15 -20.42 -29.66 55.10
N LYS A 16 -19.96 -30.22 53.97
CA LYS A 16 -18.69 -30.97 53.87
C LYS A 16 -17.45 -30.07 53.75
N GLY A 17 -17.60 -28.75 53.88
CA GLY A 17 -16.49 -27.80 53.89
C GLY A 17 -16.02 -27.33 52.51
N LEU A 18 -16.70 -27.71 51.42
CA LEU A 18 -16.35 -27.20 50.09
C LEU A 18 -16.89 -25.78 49.88
N THR A 19 -16.04 -24.91 49.36
CA THR A 19 -16.42 -23.55 49.00
C THR A 19 -17.34 -23.54 47.76
N PRO A 20 -18.20 -22.52 47.60
CA PRO A 20 -19.06 -22.42 46.42
C PRO A 20 -18.31 -22.42 45.09
N LYS A 21 -17.06 -21.93 45.08
CA LYS A 21 -16.18 -21.92 43.91
C LYS A 21 -15.73 -23.33 43.52
N GLU A 22 -15.35 -24.15 44.50
CA GLU A 22 -14.95 -25.55 44.28
C GLU A 22 -16.12 -26.40 43.80
N ILE A 23 -17.32 -26.21 44.38
CA ILE A 23 -18.55 -26.90 43.95
C ILE A 23 -18.89 -26.54 42.49
N LYS A 24 -18.73 -25.27 42.10
CA LYS A 24 -18.94 -24.83 40.72
C LYS A 24 -17.93 -25.45 39.77
N ALA A 25 -16.64 -25.47 40.14
CA ALA A 25 -15.57 -26.06 39.34
C ALA A 25 -15.77 -27.57 39.11
N VAL A 26 -16.13 -28.33 40.15
CA VAL A 26 -16.41 -29.77 40.04
C VAL A 26 -17.62 -30.04 39.13
N ASN A 27 -18.65 -29.20 39.18
CA ASN A 27 -19.81 -29.32 38.29
C ASN A 27 -19.50 -28.94 36.84
N GLU A 28 -18.61 -27.97 36.60
CA GLU A 28 -18.14 -27.62 35.25
C GLU A 28 -17.21 -28.68 34.67
N PHE A 29 -16.36 -29.31 35.50
CA PHE A 29 -15.53 -30.45 35.11
C PHE A 29 -16.37 -31.67 34.73
N LYS A 30 -17.43 -31.98 35.50
CA LYS A 30 -18.41 -33.03 35.14
C LYS A 30 -19.18 -32.75 33.85
N ARG A 31 -19.23 -31.49 33.41
CA ARG A 31 -19.75 -31.08 32.09
C ARG A 31 -18.67 -31.09 31.00
N SER A 32 -17.57 -31.82 31.23
CA SER A 32 -16.45 -32.02 30.31
C SER A 32 -15.68 -30.75 29.94
N ARG A 33 -15.75 -29.69 30.76
CA ARG A 33 -14.91 -28.50 30.58
C ARG A 33 -13.52 -28.77 31.16
N THR A 34 -12.53 -28.94 30.28
CA THR A 34 -11.12 -29.19 30.65
C THR A 34 -10.24 -27.93 30.64
N SER A 35 -10.76 -26.81 30.13
CA SER A 35 -10.05 -25.54 30.08
C SER A 35 -10.05 -24.84 31.45
N THR A 36 -8.86 -24.50 31.93
CA THR A 36 -8.63 -23.68 33.14
C THR A 36 -8.79 -22.18 32.89
N CYS A 37 -9.01 -21.75 31.65
CA CYS A 37 -9.17 -20.34 31.31
C CYS A 37 -10.61 -19.86 31.56
N ASP A 38 -10.73 -18.62 32.04
CA ASP A 38 -12.00 -17.91 32.17
C ASP A 38 -12.76 -17.91 30.82
N ALA A 39 -14.08 -18.11 30.88
CA ALA A 39 -14.94 -17.92 29.72
C ALA A 39 -14.93 -16.46 29.27
N LEU A 40 -15.18 -16.21 27.98
CA LEU A 40 -15.47 -14.87 27.47
C LEU A 40 -16.57 -14.23 28.33
N ARG A 41 -16.23 -13.13 29.01
CA ARG A 41 -17.17 -12.39 29.85
C ARG A 41 -18.06 -11.56 28.94
N SER A 42 -19.37 -11.56 29.19
CA SER A 42 -20.27 -10.58 28.56
C SER A 42 -19.96 -9.20 29.13
N GLY A 43 -19.22 -8.40 28.37
CA GLY A 43 -18.96 -7.00 28.66
C GLY A 43 -20.20 -6.12 28.44
N ARG A 44 -20.05 -4.82 28.68
CA ARG A 44 -21.08 -3.82 28.32
C ARG A 44 -21.32 -3.87 26.81
N PRO A 45 -22.57 -4.01 26.33
CA PRO A 45 -22.84 -4.04 24.91
C PRO A 45 -22.40 -2.72 24.25
N ILE A 46 -21.63 -2.82 23.16
CA ILE A 46 -21.28 -1.71 22.27
C ILE A 46 -22.44 -1.60 21.26
N GLU A 47 -23.62 -1.16 21.73
CA GLU A 47 -24.84 -1.11 20.90
C GLU A 47 -25.01 0.21 20.12
N ALA A 48 -24.34 1.29 20.54
CA ALA A 48 -24.53 2.62 19.93
C ALA A 48 -23.71 2.87 18.66
N VAL A 49 -22.92 1.91 18.18
CA VAL A 49 -21.94 2.16 17.14
C VAL A 49 -22.02 1.14 16.01
N THR A 50 -22.53 1.56 14.86
CA THR A 50 -22.50 0.75 13.64
C THR A 50 -21.18 1.01 12.90
N PRO A 51 -20.23 0.05 12.90
CA PRO A 51 -18.97 0.20 12.17
C PRO A 51 -19.17 0.44 10.66
N GLU A 52 -20.33 0.03 10.14
CA GLU A 52 -20.77 0.24 8.77
C GLU A 52 -20.88 1.71 8.35
N ILE A 53 -21.28 2.61 9.26
CA ILE A 53 -21.37 4.05 8.94
C ILE A 53 -19.97 4.63 8.75
N ILE A 54 -19.03 4.23 9.63
CA ILE A 54 -17.63 4.66 9.55
C ILE A 54 -17.00 4.10 8.26
N ASP A 55 -17.28 2.85 7.91
CA ASP A 55 -16.76 2.23 6.69
C ASP A 55 -17.25 2.97 5.43
N LYS A 56 -18.55 3.28 5.35
CA LYS A 56 -19.13 4.06 4.23
C LYS A 56 -18.52 5.46 4.09
N LEU A 57 -18.28 6.15 5.20
CA LEU A 57 -17.62 7.47 5.21
C LEU A 57 -16.19 7.39 4.66
N ILE A 58 -15.43 6.35 5.03
CA ILE A 58 -14.04 6.16 4.57
C ILE A 58 -13.98 5.73 3.10
N LEU A 59 -14.94 4.94 2.64
CA LEU A 59 -15.06 4.56 1.23
C LEU A 59 -15.37 5.77 0.34
N THR A 60 -16.10 6.75 0.86
CA THR A 60 -16.38 8.01 0.15
C THR A 60 -15.14 8.89 0.11
N ASP A 61 -14.51 9.14 1.26
CA ASP A 61 -13.29 9.93 1.37
C ASP A 61 -12.20 9.19 2.15
N ARG A 62 -11.19 8.70 1.43
CA ARG A 62 -10.07 7.97 2.06
C ARG A 62 -9.17 8.84 2.95
N ARG A 63 -9.32 10.17 2.91
CA ARG A 63 -8.44 11.14 3.60
C ARG A 63 -9.07 11.78 4.84
N VAL A 64 -10.21 11.28 5.29
CA VAL A 64 -10.94 11.81 6.44
C VAL A 64 -10.10 11.70 7.72
N LYS A 65 -10.18 12.73 8.57
CA LYS A 65 -9.51 12.74 9.88
C LYS A 65 -10.42 12.12 10.94
N VAL A 66 -9.82 11.53 11.98
CA VAL A 66 -10.57 10.99 13.13
C VAL A 66 -11.48 12.04 13.77
N ARG A 67 -11.08 13.33 13.80
CA ARG A 67 -11.92 14.42 14.31
C ARG A 67 -13.20 14.63 13.48
N GLU A 68 -13.08 14.60 12.16
CA GLU A 68 -14.23 14.71 11.24
C GLU A 68 -15.17 13.51 11.40
N LEU A 69 -14.64 12.30 11.64
CA LEU A 69 -15.46 11.12 11.96
C LEU A 69 -16.20 11.27 13.29
N VAL A 70 -15.54 11.81 14.33
CA VAL A 70 -16.15 12.08 15.64
C VAL A 70 -17.31 13.07 15.49
N GLU A 71 -17.11 14.16 14.75
CA GLU A 71 -18.14 15.18 14.50
C GLU A 71 -19.30 14.61 13.68
N ALA A 72 -19.03 13.77 12.67
CA ALA A 72 -20.07 13.17 11.83
C ALA A 72 -20.89 12.09 12.54
N THR A 73 -20.29 11.34 13.46
CA THR A 73 -20.91 10.18 14.10
C THR A 73 -21.34 10.41 15.55
N GLY A 74 -20.86 11.48 16.20
CA GLY A 74 -21.10 11.74 17.62
C GLY A 74 -20.39 10.77 18.58
N ILE A 75 -19.47 9.94 18.06
CA ILE A 75 -18.78 8.89 18.82
C ILE A 75 -17.53 9.47 19.49
N SER A 76 -17.16 8.96 20.67
CA SER A 76 -15.91 9.36 21.33
C SER A 76 -14.68 9.02 20.48
N HIS A 77 -13.65 9.88 20.53
CA HIS A 77 -12.40 9.70 19.78
C HIS A 77 -11.74 8.33 20.01
N GLY A 78 -11.74 7.82 21.25
CA GLY A 78 -11.17 6.52 21.57
C GLY A 78 -11.94 5.36 20.94
N THR A 79 -13.26 5.44 20.93
CA THR A 79 -14.12 4.43 20.31
C THR A 79 -13.93 4.38 18.79
N VAL A 80 -13.81 5.53 18.11
CA VAL A 80 -13.50 5.57 16.67
C VAL A 80 -12.16 4.87 16.36
N ILE A 81 -11.13 5.09 17.18
CA ILE A 81 -9.83 4.41 17.02
C ILE A 81 -9.97 2.90 17.22
N SER A 82 -10.64 2.44 18.28
CA SER A 82 -10.85 1.00 18.50
C SER A 82 -11.64 0.36 17.36
N ILE A 83 -12.62 1.04 16.78
CA ILE A 83 -13.38 0.49 15.64
C ILE A 83 -12.49 0.38 14.40
N LEU A 84 -11.72 1.43 14.09
CA LEU A 84 -10.80 1.41 12.97
C LEU A 84 -9.78 0.28 13.09
N HIS A 85 -9.18 0.10 14.27
CA HIS A 85 -8.09 -0.84 14.48
C HIS A 85 -8.53 -2.27 14.81
N GLU A 86 -9.54 -2.45 15.66
CA GLU A 86 -9.96 -3.76 16.18
C GLU A 86 -11.08 -4.39 15.35
N GLN A 87 -12.08 -3.60 14.93
CA GLN A 87 -13.23 -4.12 14.17
C GLN A 87 -12.97 -4.13 12.66
N LEU A 88 -12.48 -3.02 12.11
CA LEU A 88 -12.23 -2.86 10.67
C LEU A 88 -10.82 -3.25 10.25
N GLY A 89 -9.88 -3.41 11.20
CA GLY A 89 -8.48 -3.77 10.92
C GLY A 89 -7.73 -2.75 10.07
N MET A 90 -8.23 -1.51 9.97
CA MET A 90 -7.66 -0.45 9.17
C MET A 90 -6.40 0.12 9.80
N LYS A 91 -5.44 0.49 8.94
CA LYS A 91 -4.19 1.15 9.35
C LYS A 91 -4.04 2.44 8.58
N LYS A 92 -3.60 3.48 9.28
CA LYS A 92 -3.25 4.77 8.66
C LYS A 92 -2.03 4.58 7.76
N LEU A 93 -2.20 4.87 6.48
CA LEU A 93 -1.12 4.92 5.49
C LEU A 93 -0.91 6.37 5.05
N SER A 94 0.34 6.80 4.93
CA SER A 94 0.65 8.09 4.31
C SER A 94 0.47 7.98 2.80
N ALA A 95 -0.26 8.93 2.20
CA ALA A 95 -0.33 9.02 0.74
C ALA A 95 1.08 9.18 0.14
N ARG A 96 1.33 8.50 -0.98
CA ARG A 96 2.60 8.66 -1.71
C ARG A 96 2.64 10.04 -2.35
N TRP A 97 3.82 10.65 -2.35
CA TRP A 97 4.06 11.89 -3.10
C TRP A 97 4.00 11.58 -4.59
N VAL A 98 2.98 12.11 -5.26
CA VAL A 98 2.83 12.06 -6.70
C VAL A 98 3.31 13.40 -7.27
N PRO A 99 4.29 13.42 -8.19
CA PRO A 99 4.69 14.65 -8.86
C PRO A 99 3.48 15.34 -9.49
N ARG A 100 3.24 16.59 -9.10
CA ARG A 100 2.16 17.42 -9.65
C ARG A 100 2.85 18.49 -10.49
N ASP A 101 2.88 18.28 -11.80
CA ASP A 101 3.54 19.17 -12.76
C ASP A 101 2.48 19.91 -13.59
N PRO A 102 2.56 21.24 -13.80
CA PRO A 102 1.66 21.99 -14.68
C PRO A 102 1.62 21.50 -16.14
N LEU A 103 2.62 20.72 -16.56
CA LEU A 103 2.71 20.10 -17.88
C LEU A 103 2.05 18.71 -17.96
N PHE A 104 1.48 18.20 -16.87
CA PHE A 104 0.70 16.97 -16.83
C PHE A 104 -0.80 17.31 -16.93
N THR A 105 -1.17 17.95 -18.04
CA THR A 105 -2.55 18.29 -18.41
C THR A 105 -3.24 17.05 -18.98
N PRO A 106 -4.58 16.99 -19.06
CA PRO A 106 -5.27 15.92 -19.79
C PRO A 106 -4.72 15.72 -21.21
N GLU A 107 -4.17 16.76 -21.85
CA GLU A 107 -3.56 16.69 -23.19
C GLU A 107 -2.24 15.90 -23.23
N THR A 108 -1.35 16.02 -22.24
CA THR A 108 -0.15 15.16 -22.15
C THR A 108 -0.49 13.74 -21.72
N LYS A 109 -1.59 13.53 -20.97
CA LYS A 109 -2.13 12.18 -20.77
C LYS A 109 -2.60 11.57 -22.08
N GLU A 110 -3.27 12.33 -22.96
CA GLU A 110 -3.67 11.87 -24.30
C GLU A 110 -2.47 11.42 -25.14
N GLN A 111 -1.32 12.12 -25.06
CA GLN A 111 -0.09 11.68 -25.73
C GLN A 111 0.43 10.33 -25.24
N SER A 112 0.19 9.99 -23.95
CA SER A 112 0.48 8.66 -23.41
C SER A 112 -0.61 7.62 -23.74
N LYS A 113 -1.84 8.06 -24.06
CA LYS A 113 -2.92 7.20 -24.59
C LYS A 113 -2.73 6.85 -26.07
N GLN A 114 -2.06 7.72 -26.84
CA GLN A 114 -1.78 7.53 -28.27
C GLN A 114 -0.88 6.32 -28.58
N TRP A 115 -0.44 5.60 -27.54
CA TRP A 115 0.32 4.36 -27.60
C TRP A 115 -0.56 3.10 -27.75
N THR A 116 -1.81 3.23 -28.20
CA THR A 116 -2.67 2.09 -28.51
C THR A 116 -2.23 1.36 -29.80
N SER A 117 -1.82 0.09 -29.61
CA SER A 117 -1.74 -1.08 -30.50
C SER A 117 -1.22 -0.97 -31.96
N PRO A 118 -0.58 -2.04 -32.49
CA PRO A 118 0.42 -2.00 -33.57
C PRO A 118 -0.08 -1.77 -35.02
N SER A 119 -1.19 -1.05 -35.25
CA SER A 119 -1.81 -0.99 -36.58
C SER A 119 -1.38 0.20 -37.45
N GLU A 120 -0.61 1.16 -36.95
CA GLU A 120 -0.07 2.25 -37.77
C GLU A 120 1.37 1.96 -38.21
N PRO A 121 1.74 2.22 -39.48
CA PRO A 121 3.10 2.02 -39.94
C PRO A 121 4.03 2.93 -39.14
N ALA A 122 5.06 2.33 -38.54
CA ALA A 122 6.00 2.94 -37.59
C ALA A 122 6.63 4.26 -38.06
N THR A 123 6.59 4.56 -39.35
CA THR A 123 7.13 5.76 -39.98
C THR A 123 6.34 7.04 -39.69
N ALA A 124 5.00 7.00 -39.67
CA ALA A 124 4.18 8.21 -39.49
C ALA A 124 4.12 8.70 -38.04
N LEU A 125 4.23 7.78 -37.07
CA LEU A 125 4.33 8.09 -35.64
C LEU A 125 5.71 8.68 -35.30
N LEU A 126 6.77 8.18 -35.94
CA LEU A 126 8.15 8.66 -35.71
C LEU A 126 8.30 10.16 -36.05
N ASP A 127 7.72 10.61 -37.17
CA ASP A 127 7.81 12.00 -37.62
C ASP A 127 7.05 13.00 -36.72
N ARG A 128 5.91 12.61 -36.15
CA ARG A 128 5.15 13.46 -35.22
C ARG A 128 5.80 13.54 -33.83
N PHE A 129 6.37 12.45 -33.33
CA PHE A 129 7.00 12.41 -32.01
C PHE A 129 8.39 13.09 -31.99
N ASN A 130 9.16 13.01 -33.07
CA ASN A 130 10.47 13.65 -33.19
C ASN A 130 10.41 15.19 -33.05
N ASN A 131 9.30 15.83 -33.47
CA ASN A 131 9.12 17.28 -33.32
C ASN A 131 8.87 17.74 -31.86
N ILE A 132 8.43 16.84 -30.97
CA ILE A 132 8.21 17.16 -29.54
C ILE A 132 9.51 16.99 -28.74
N LEU A 133 10.33 15.97 -29.06
CA LEU A 133 11.62 15.72 -28.40
C LEU A 133 12.72 16.73 -28.79
N LYS A 134 12.65 17.32 -30.00
CA LYS A 134 13.56 18.39 -30.46
C LYS A 134 13.60 19.63 -29.55
N LYS A 135 12.64 19.82 -28.65
CA LYS A 135 12.68 20.92 -27.65
C LYS A 135 13.61 20.64 -26.46
N LYS A 136 14.09 19.39 -26.27
CA LYS A 136 14.93 18.99 -25.12
C LYS A 136 16.33 18.49 -25.51
N THR A 137 16.54 18.03 -26.75
CA THR A 137 17.85 17.62 -27.27
C THR A 137 18.60 18.80 -27.89
N ARG A 138 19.92 18.87 -27.70
CA ARG A 138 20.77 19.86 -28.40
C ARG A 138 21.00 19.33 -29.82
N ALA A 139 20.96 20.16 -30.84
CA ALA A 139 21.18 19.73 -32.24
C ALA A 139 22.47 18.90 -32.47
N CYS A 140 23.50 19.11 -31.64
CA CYS A 140 24.75 18.35 -31.68
C CYS A 140 24.62 16.87 -31.22
N THR A 141 23.61 16.53 -30.39
CA THR A 141 23.39 15.13 -29.99
C THR A 141 22.74 14.32 -31.10
N ASP A 142 21.76 14.89 -31.80
CA ASP A 142 20.98 14.17 -32.81
C ASP A 142 21.85 13.78 -34.03
N ALA A 143 22.82 14.63 -34.39
CA ALA A 143 23.82 14.32 -35.41
C ALA A 143 24.65 13.07 -35.08
N LYS A 144 25.07 12.91 -33.82
CA LYS A 144 25.82 11.73 -33.37
C LYS A 144 24.95 10.48 -33.29
N PHE A 145 23.69 10.59 -32.85
CA PHE A 145 22.77 9.45 -32.85
C PHE A 145 22.57 8.87 -34.25
N ASN A 146 22.45 9.75 -35.26
CA ASN A 146 22.34 9.37 -36.66
C ASN A 146 23.63 8.75 -37.20
N GLU A 147 24.79 9.28 -36.83
CA GLU A 147 26.10 8.73 -37.21
C GLU A 147 26.25 7.28 -36.71
N PHE A 148 25.88 7.02 -35.45
CA PHE A 148 25.93 5.68 -34.85
C PHE A 148 24.71 4.80 -35.18
N ARG A 149 23.77 5.29 -36.01
CA ARG A 149 22.52 4.59 -36.39
C ARG A 149 21.71 4.08 -35.20
N TYR A 150 21.69 4.83 -34.10
CA TYR A 150 20.85 4.49 -32.95
C TYR A 150 19.42 4.96 -33.18
N GLU A 151 18.45 4.07 -32.96
CA GLU A 151 17.04 4.42 -32.96
C GLU A 151 16.66 5.11 -31.65
N LEU A 152 16.07 6.30 -31.74
CA LEU A 152 15.59 7.03 -30.58
C LEU A 152 14.22 6.48 -30.15
N LEU A 153 14.18 5.80 -29.00
CA LEU A 153 12.91 5.36 -28.42
C LEU A 153 12.10 6.57 -27.91
N PRO A 154 10.81 6.67 -28.28
CA PRO A 154 9.99 7.76 -27.78
C PRO A 154 9.82 7.64 -26.25
N HIS A 155 10.12 8.71 -25.53
CA HIS A 155 9.99 8.76 -24.07
C HIS A 155 9.04 9.90 -23.68
N PRO A 156 7.95 9.62 -22.95
CA PRO A 156 7.00 10.66 -22.54
C PRO A 156 7.66 11.66 -21.60
N ALA A 157 7.16 12.90 -21.62
CA ALA A 157 7.57 13.92 -20.66
C ALA A 157 7.28 13.42 -19.23
N TYR A 158 8.27 13.53 -18.34
CA TYR A 158 8.17 13.19 -16.92
C TYR A 158 7.68 11.76 -16.62
N SER A 159 8.38 10.76 -17.14
CA SER A 159 8.34 9.39 -16.61
C SER A 159 9.56 9.07 -15.72
N PRO A 160 9.65 9.64 -14.50
CA PRO A 160 10.80 9.49 -13.61
C PRO A 160 10.95 8.08 -13.03
N ASP A 161 10.15 7.11 -13.47
CA ASP A 161 10.14 5.76 -12.92
C ASP A 161 11.38 4.94 -13.26
N LEU A 162 12.19 5.42 -14.20
CA LEU A 162 13.49 4.90 -14.60
C LEU A 162 14.64 5.26 -13.63
N LYS A 163 14.35 5.61 -12.38
CA LYS A 163 15.40 5.91 -11.39
C LYS A 163 16.08 4.63 -10.90
N LEU A 164 17.36 4.51 -11.24
CA LEU A 164 18.30 3.53 -10.69
C LEU A 164 18.36 3.64 -9.14
N ASN A 165 18.48 2.51 -8.44
CA ASN A 165 18.56 2.43 -6.97
C ASN A 165 19.78 3.14 -6.34
N LEU A 166 20.60 3.78 -7.16
CA LEU A 166 21.80 4.50 -6.76
C LEU A 166 21.52 5.50 -5.64
N LYS A 167 20.44 6.28 -5.75
CA LYS A 167 20.06 7.25 -4.71
C LYS A 167 19.83 6.61 -3.33
N LYS A 168 19.28 5.39 -3.29
CA LYS A 168 19.09 4.64 -2.05
C LYS A 168 20.43 4.21 -1.46
N TRP A 169 21.37 3.77 -2.31
CA TRP A 169 22.70 3.36 -1.89
C TRP A 169 23.56 4.52 -1.35
N PHE A 170 23.39 5.71 -1.93
CA PHE A 170 24.00 6.96 -1.44
C PHE A 170 23.31 7.53 -0.20
N GLY A 171 22.10 7.07 0.13
CA GLY A 171 21.32 7.59 1.26
C GLY A 171 22.08 7.46 2.58
N GLY A 172 22.22 8.57 3.31
CA GLY A 172 22.86 8.63 4.63
C GLY A 172 24.39 8.61 4.61
N LYS A 173 25.04 8.48 3.45
CA LYS A 173 26.50 8.49 3.33
C LYS A 173 26.99 9.87 2.88
N LYS A 174 28.13 10.31 3.43
CA LYS A 174 28.83 11.52 3.02
C LYS A 174 30.10 11.13 2.27
N PHE A 175 30.37 11.81 1.16
CA PHE A 175 31.51 11.52 0.29
C PHE A 175 32.22 12.82 -0.05
N THR A 176 33.55 12.77 -0.09
CA THR A 176 34.36 13.81 -0.73
C THR A 176 34.32 13.63 -2.25
N ARG A 177 34.61 14.69 -3.01
CA ARG A 177 34.52 14.71 -4.48
C ARG A 177 35.35 13.60 -5.13
N GLU A 178 36.55 13.37 -4.61
CA GLU A 178 37.51 12.37 -5.11
C GLU A 178 37.01 10.93 -4.86
N GLN A 179 36.37 10.69 -3.72
CA GLN A 179 35.86 9.36 -3.38
C GLN A 179 34.56 9.00 -4.10
N LEU A 180 33.86 9.98 -4.67
CA LEU A 180 32.54 9.76 -5.26
C LEU A 180 32.65 8.80 -6.45
N ILE A 181 33.59 9.06 -7.37
CA ILE A 181 33.77 8.33 -8.63
C ILE A 181 34.10 6.86 -8.34
N ALA A 182 35.16 6.61 -7.58
CA ALA A 182 35.58 5.25 -7.22
C ALA A 182 34.48 4.46 -6.50
N LYS A 183 33.68 5.12 -5.66
CA LYS A 183 32.56 4.47 -4.97
C LYS A 183 31.37 4.19 -5.89
N THR A 184 31.09 5.04 -6.87
CA THR A 184 30.12 4.73 -7.94
C THR A 184 30.57 3.55 -8.78
N GLU A 185 31.84 3.51 -9.19
CA GLU A 185 32.39 2.43 -10.03
C GLU A 185 32.31 1.09 -9.30
N ALA A 186 32.82 1.02 -8.06
CA ALA A 186 32.70 -0.16 -7.22
C ALA A 186 31.25 -0.63 -7.00
N TYR A 187 30.29 0.31 -6.92
CA TYR A 187 28.87 -0.03 -6.85
C TYR A 187 28.39 -0.75 -8.12
N PHE A 188 28.74 -0.25 -9.30
CA PHE A 188 28.32 -0.84 -10.57
C PHE A 188 29.02 -2.17 -10.87
N GLU A 189 30.30 -2.29 -10.49
CA GLU A 189 31.06 -3.55 -10.61
C GLU A 189 30.48 -4.66 -9.72
N GLY A 190 29.95 -4.30 -8.56
CA GLY A 190 29.28 -5.25 -7.66
C GLY A 190 27.89 -5.71 -8.12
N LEU A 191 27.35 -5.17 -9.22
CA LEU A 191 26.02 -5.55 -9.73
C LEU A 191 26.11 -6.69 -10.74
N ASN A 192 25.38 -7.77 -10.45
CA ASN A 192 25.25 -8.89 -11.38
C ASN A 192 24.49 -8.52 -12.65
N LYS A 193 24.79 -9.21 -13.77
CA LYS A 193 24.07 -9.04 -15.05
C LYS A 193 22.54 -9.19 -14.92
N SER A 194 22.09 -10.07 -14.02
CA SER A 194 20.66 -10.27 -13.73
C SER A 194 19.96 -9.02 -13.19
N TYR A 195 20.68 -8.15 -12.46
CA TYR A 195 20.11 -6.90 -11.95
C TYR A 195 19.61 -5.99 -13.08
N TYR A 196 20.39 -5.88 -14.15
CA TYR A 196 20.05 -5.06 -15.31
C TYR A 196 18.92 -5.69 -16.13
N SER A 197 18.96 -7.00 -16.36
CA SER A 197 17.90 -7.69 -17.12
C SER A 197 16.56 -7.70 -16.37
N ASP A 198 16.57 -7.86 -15.05
CA ASP A 198 15.37 -7.74 -14.22
C ASP A 198 14.84 -6.31 -14.18
N GLY A 199 15.73 -5.31 -14.19
CA GLY A 199 15.36 -3.90 -14.35
C GLY A 199 14.61 -3.64 -15.65
N LEU A 200 15.10 -4.20 -16.76
CA LEU A 200 14.46 -4.09 -18.08
C LEU A 200 13.11 -4.83 -18.14
N LYS A 201 13.01 -6.02 -17.54
CA LYS A 201 11.72 -6.74 -17.42
C LYS A 201 10.68 -5.91 -16.64
N LYS A 202 11.10 -5.29 -15.53
CA LYS A 202 10.24 -4.40 -14.74
C LYS A 202 9.81 -3.17 -15.55
N LEU A 203 10.68 -2.65 -16.41
CA LEU A 203 10.35 -1.54 -17.31
C LEU A 203 9.22 -1.93 -18.29
N LYS A 204 9.35 -3.08 -18.95
CA LYS A 204 8.29 -3.61 -19.84
C LYS A 204 6.95 -3.72 -19.11
N ASN A 205 6.95 -4.29 -17.90
CA ASN A 205 5.73 -4.44 -17.11
C ASN A 205 5.12 -3.09 -16.71
N ARG A 206 5.95 -2.08 -16.44
CA ARG A 206 5.44 -0.73 -16.15
C ARG A 206 4.82 -0.06 -17.36
N TRP A 207 5.38 -0.25 -18.55
CA TRP A 207 4.78 0.26 -19.78
C TRP A 207 3.39 -0.33 -20.02
N ILE A 208 3.23 -1.65 -19.82
CA ILE A 208 1.92 -2.30 -19.92
C ILE A 208 0.93 -1.66 -18.94
N LYS A 209 1.34 -1.47 -17.67
CA LYS A 209 0.49 -0.80 -16.67
C LYS A 209 0.18 0.66 -17.00
N CYS A 210 1.11 1.42 -17.57
CA CYS A 210 0.84 2.79 -18.00
C CYS A 210 -0.25 2.83 -19.08
N ILE A 211 -0.25 1.86 -20.00
CA ILE A 211 -1.27 1.72 -21.04
C ILE A 211 -2.62 1.35 -20.41
N GLU A 212 -2.66 0.37 -19.51
CA GLU A 212 -3.87 -0.03 -18.77
C GLU A 212 -4.48 1.14 -17.98
N LEU A 213 -3.64 1.94 -17.33
CA LEU A 213 -4.03 3.11 -16.54
C LEU A 213 -4.25 4.38 -17.37
N LYS A 214 -4.27 4.27 -18.71
CA LYS A 214 -4.51 5.41 -19.64
C LYS A 214 -3.60 6.62 -19.37
N GLY A 215 -2.36 6.36 -18.97
CA GLY A 215 -1.38 7.41 -18.67
C GLY A 215 -1.33 7.88 -17.22
N ASP A 216 -2.15 7.32 -16.31
CA ASP A 216 -2.01 7.61 -14.89
C ASP A 216 -0.76 6.96 -14.28
N TYR A 217 -0.28 7.54 -13.17
CA TYR A 217 0.93 7.08 -12.50
C TYR A 217 0.79 5.64 -12.01
N VAL A 218 1.78 4.81 -12.37
CA VAL A 218 1.83 3.41 -11.96
C VAL A 218 2.43 3.27 -10.56
N GLU A 219 1.74 2.53 -9.68
CA GLU A 219 2.31 2.18 -8.39
C GLU A 219 3.50 1.21 -8.54
N LYS A 220 4.65 1.60 -7.97
CA LYS A 220 5.85 0.75 -7.84
C LYS A 220 5.74 -0.26 -6.72
#